data_AF-A0A1F3VJH2-F1
#
_entry.id   AF-A0A1F3VJH2-F1
#
_cell.length_a   1.000
_cell.length_b   1.000
_cell.length_c   1.000
_cell.angle_alpha   90.00
_cell.angle_beta   90.00
_cell.angle_gamma   90.00
#
_symmetry.space_group_name_H-M   'P 1'
#
loop_
_entity.id
_entity.type
_entity.pdbx_description
1 polymer ?
#
loop_
_entity_poly.entity_id
_entity_poly.type
_entity_poly.pdbx_seq_one_letter_code
_entity_poly.pdbx_strand_id
1 'polypeptide(L)'
;MVLSVLFIWGEILAEIPKDISLSDLAVVPLADSENYEMLRKKTEKRIWMLKMHKYTAYAALAAMTGAMMTAEDEGEISDEHLIWGVASGALYYTAASFALFAPTFDEKTEEERSLNWHERLAWVHGPAMLLAPILGYIAHQKYKNHETLTGIEKQHRGIASLGYLSFLAAAITISFDF
;
A
#
# COMPACT_ATOMS: atom_id res chain seq x y z
N MET A 1 -7.80 29.22 54.34
CA MET A 1 -8.14 29.25 52.91
C MET A 1 -7.60 28.00 52.18
N VAL A 2 -7.76 26.78 52.75
CA VAL A 2 -7.24 25.52 52.16
C VAL A 2 -8.24 24.35 52.31
N LEU A 3 -9.47 24.58 52.81
CA LEU A 3 -10.42 23.49 53.12
C LEU A 3 -11.71 23.52 52.29
N SER A 4 -11.73 24.21 51.15
CA SER A 4 -12.94 24.32 50.30
C SER A 4 -12.77 23.79 48.87
N VAL A 5 -11.60 23.24 48.51
CA VAL A 5 -11.35 22.70 47.15
C VAL A 5 -11.53 21.18 47.07
N LEU A 6 -11.53 20.47 48.21
CA LEU A 6 -11.67 19.00 48.24
C LEU A 6 -13.12 18.50 48.19
N PHE A 7 -14.12 19.38 48.36
CA PHE A 7 -15.53 18.96 48.34
C PHE A 7 -16.15 18.95 46.94
N ILE A 8 -15.58 19.67 45.98
CA ILE A 8 -16.12 19.78 44.62
C ILE A 8 -15.74 18.55 43.75
N TRP A 9 -14.67 17.83 44.12
CA TRP A 9 -14.22 16.65 43.39
C TRP A 9 -14.90 15.34 43.81
N GLY A 10 -15.56 15.29 44.97
CA GLY A 10 -16.27 14.11 45.45
C GLY A 10 -17.63 13.90 44.76
N GLU A 11 -18.32 14.99 44.38
CA GLU A 11 -19.64 14.92 43.74
C GLU A 11 -19.55 14.73 42.23
N ILE A 12 -18.51 15.25 41.57
CA ILE A 12 -18.33 15.11 40.11
C ILE A 12 -17.99 13.65 39.69
N LEU A 13 -17.42 12.85 40.60
CA LEU A 13 -17.15 11.43 40.33
C LEU A 13 -18.30 10.50 40.74
N ALA A 14 -19.36 11.02 41.37
CA ALA A 14 -20.53 10.25 41.80
C ALA A 14 -21.61 10.13 40.71
N GLU A 15 -21.49 10.89 39.61
CA GLU A 15 -22.43 10.91 38.48
C GLU A 15 -21.82 10.35 37.18
N ILE A 16 -20.84 9.45 37.27
CA ILE A 16 -20.53 8.60 36.12
C ILE A 16 -21.56 7.45 36.16
N PRO A 17 -22.62 7.46 35.32
CA PRO A 17 -23.57 6.36 35.29
C PRO A 17 -22.80 5.06 35.07
N LYS A 18 -22.99 4.12 36.00
CA LYS A 18 -22.19 2.90 36.12
C LYS A 18 -22.59 1.83 35.09
N ASP A 19 -23.37 2.21 34.10
CA ASP A 19 -23.99 1.34 33.12
C ASP A 19 -24.45 2.15 31.90
N ILE A 20 -23.53 2.84 31.23
CA ILE A 20 -23.81 3.22 29.84
C ILE A 20 -23.91 1.93 29.05
N SER A 21 -25.15 1.51 28.79
CA SER A 21 -25.46 0.34 27.99
C SER A 21 -25.28 0.68 26.51
N LEU A 22 -24.96 -0.30 25.66
CA LEU A 22 -24.89 -0.08 24.20
C LEU A 22 -26.22 0.46 23.63
N SER A 23 -27.33 0.26 24.35
CA SER A 23 -28.65 0.82 24.07
C SER A 23 -28.78 2.33 24.33
N ASP A 24 -28.00 2.92 25.22
CA ASP A 24 -28.02 4.37 25.51
C ASP A 24 -27.27 5.20 24.46
N LEU A 25 -26.42 4.55 23.65
CA LEU A 25 -25.64 5.21 22.60
C LEU A 25 -26.44 5.52 21.33
N ALA A 26 -27.78 5.37 21.35
CA ALA A 26 -28.64 5.49 20.17
C ALA A 26 -28.04 4.74 18.95
N VAL A 27 -27.36 3.63 19.20
CA VAL A 27 -26.91 2.73 18.14
C VAL A 27 -28.17 2.14 17.58
N VAL A 28 -28.55 2.63 16.39
CA VAL A 28 -29.60 2.10 15.52
C VAL A 28 -29.62 0.57 15.68
N PRO A 29 -30.79 -0.05 15.98
CA PRO A 29 -30.85 -1.49 16.22
C PRO A 29 -30.11 -2.17 15.09
N LEU A 30 -29.04 -2.89 15.46
CA LEU A 30 -28.16 -3.59 14.54
C LEU A 30 -29.05 -4.23 13.48
N ALA A 31 -28.99 -3.69 12.27
CA ALA A 31 -29.67 -4.25 11.12
C ALA A 31 -29.42 -5.76 11.16
N ASP A 32 -30.51 -6.54 11.14
CA ASP A 32 -30.59 -8.00 11.02
C ASP A 32 -29.26 -8.74 11.27
N SER A 33 -29.11 -9.46 12.39
CA SER A 33 -27.82 -9.95 12.90
C SER A 33 -26.95 -10.68 11.86
N GLU A 34 -27.56 -11.34 10.87
CA GLU A 34 -26.89 -11.96 9.73
C GLU A 34 -26.20 -10.94 8.80
N ASN A 35 -26.87 -9.82 8.49
CA ASN A 35 -26.31 -8.71 7.72
C ASN A 35 -25.17 -8.01 8.47
N TYR A 36 -25.29 -7.84 9.78
CA TYR A 36 -24.20 -7.28 10.60
C TYR A 36 -22.96 -8.18 10.59
N GLU A 37 -23.13 -9.49 10.77
CA GLU A 37 -22.00 -10.43 10.75
C GLU A 37 -21.31 -10.48 9.37
N MET A 38 -22.10 -10.44 8.30
CA MET A 38 -21.58 -10.36 6.92
C MET A 38 -20.77 -9.08 6.69
N LEU A 39 -21.30 -7.92 7.07
CA LEU A 39 -20.60 -6.64 6.93
C LEU A 39 -19.31 -6.61 7.76
N ARG A 40 -19.36 -7.11 9.00
CA ARG A 40 -18.18 -7.22 9.85
C ARG A 40 -17.10 -8.10 9.21
N LYS A 41 -17.44 -9.30 8.74
CA LYS A 41 -16.49 -10.20 8.05
C LYS A 41 -15.90 -9.56 6.78
N LYS A 42 -16.73 -8.86 6.02
CA LYS A 42 -16.30 -8.13 4.81
C LYS A 42 -15.31 -7.02 5.16
N THR A 43 -15.57 -6.24 6.22
CA THR A 43 -14.69 -5.19 6.73
C THR A 43 -13.38 -5.76 7.24
N GLU A 44 -13.42 -6.78 8.09
CA GLU A 44 -12.22 -7.45 8.63
C GLU A 44 -11.34 -7.99 7.49
N LYS A 45 -11.94 -8.62 6.47
CA LYS A 45 -11.23 -9.10 5.28
C LYS A 45 -10.60 -7.96 4.49
N ARG A 46 -11.33 -6.86 4.24
CA ARG A 46 -10.78 -5.68 3.53
C ARG A 46 -9.59 -5.09 4.29
N ILE A 47 -9.73 -4.87 5.59
CA ILE A 47 -8.65 -4.34 6.45
C ILE A 47 -7.42 -5.24 6.38
N TRP A 48 -7.61 -6.55 6.50
CA TRP A 48 -6.51 -7.50 6.42
C TRP A 48 -5.82 -7.47 5.05
N MET A 49 -6.56 -7.47 3.95
CA MET A 49 -5.99 -7.42 2.60
C MET A 49 -5.23 -6.11 2.37
N LEU A 50 -5.78 -4.95 2.76
CA LEU A 50 -5.09 -3.67 2.62
C LEU A 50 -3.85 -3.56 3.51
N LYS A 51 -3.87 -4.18 4.70
CA LYS A 51 -2.68 -4.32 5.55
C LYS A 51 -1.61 -5.15 4.86
N MET A 52 -1.99 -6.26 4.23
CA MET A 52 -1.06 -7.11 3.47
C MET A 52 -0.54 -6.40 2.22
N HIS A 53 -1.39 -5.67 1.48
CA HIS A 53 -0.98 -4.80 0.36
C HIS A 53 0.14 -3.85 0.81
N LYS A 54 -0.05 -3.13 1.91
CA LYS A 54 0.94 -2.18 2.43
C LYS A 54 2.28 -2.86 2.78
N TYR A 55 2.25 -3.96 3.53
CA TYR A 55 3.50 -4.62 3.92
C TYR A 55 4.25 -5.23 2.74
N THR A 56 3.53 -5.88 1.83
CA THR A 56 4.13 -6.44 0.62
C THR A 56 4.62 -5.34 -0.32
N ALA A 57 3.94 -4.18 -0.37
CA ALA A 57 4.41 -3.00 -1.09
C ALA A 57 5.72 -2.44 -0.52
N TYR A 58 5.89 -2.38 0.81
CA TYR A 58 7.16 -1.97 1.40
C TYR A 58 8.29 -2.97 1.16
N ALA A 59 7.99 -4.27 1.21
CA ALA A 59 8.95 -5.30 0.82
C ALA A 59 9.34 -5.15 -0.66
N ALA A 60 8.37 -4.89 -1.54
CA ALA A 60 8.63 -4.61 -2.95
C ALA A 60 9.53 -3.38 -3.12
N LEU A 61 9.25 -2.27 -2.41
CA LEU A 61 10.09 -1.07 -2.43
C LEU A 61 11.52 -1.37 -2.00
N ALA A 62 11.72 -2.13 -0.92
CA ALA A 62 13.05 -2.52 -0.47
C ALA A 62 13.80 -3.33 -1.54
N ALA A 63 13.13 -4.30 -2.17
CA ALA A 63 13.71 -5.08 -3.25
C ALA A 63 14.00 -4.23 -4.50
N MET A 64 13.12 -3.29 -4.85
CA MET A 64 13.34 -2.32 -5.92
C MET A 64 14.59 -1.47 -5.66
N THR A 65 14.75 -0.96 -4.43
CA THR A 65 15.96 -0.22 -4.05
C THR A 65 17.20 -1.07 -4.21
N GLY A 66 17.16 -2.36 -3.82
CA GLY A 66 18.24 -3.31 -4.09
C GLY A 66 18.57 -3.43 -5.58
N ALA A 67 17.56 -3.53 -6.45
CA ALA A 67 17.73 -3.58 -7.89
C ALA A 67 18.34 -2.27 -8.44
N MET A 68 17.95 -1.12 -7.90
CA MET A 68 18.50 0.19 -8.29
C MET A 68 19.98 0.34 -7.86
N MET A 69 20.36 -0.21 -6.72
CA MET A 69 21.74 -0.14 -6.20
C MET A 69 22.70 -1.09 -6.90
N THR A 70 22.18 -2.18 -7.46
CA THR A 70 22.95 -3.23 -8.16
C THR A 70 22.94 -3.07 -9.68
N ALA A 71 22.30 -2.00 -10.19
CA ALA A 71 22.29 -1.67 -11.60
C ALA A 71 23.67 -1.15 -12.05
N GLU A 72 24.23 -1.77 -13.09
CA GLU A 72 25.53 -1.40 -13.67
C GLU A 72 25.37 -0.59 -14.96
N ASP A 73 26.33 0.29 -15.25
CA ASP A 73 26.28 1.22 -16.38
C ASP A 73 26.78 0.61 -17.72
N GLU A 74 27.53 -0.51 -17.70
CA GLU A 74 28.27 -1.00 -18.88
C GLU A 74 27.53 -2.03 -19.75
N GLY A 75 26.22 -2.22 -19.55
CA GLY A 75 25.42 -3.17 -20.34
C GLY A 75 25.60 -4.63 -19.93
N GLU A 76 26.43 -4.88 -18.92
CA GLU A 76 26.42 -6.13 -18.15
C GLU A 76 25.21 -6.13 -17.22
N ILE A 77 24.55 -7.28 -17.12
CA ILE A 77 23.45 -7.48 -16.19
C ILE A 77 24.02 -8.28 -15.02
N SER A 78 24.18 -7.63 -13.87
CA SER A 78 24.60 -8.32 -12.66
C SER A 78 23.52 -9.33 -12.25
N ASP A 79 23.95 -10.52 -11.82
CA ASP A 79 23.04 -11.54 -11.28
C ASP A 79 22.26 -10.99 -10.08
N GLU A 80 22.87 -10.08 -9.32
CA GLU A 80 22.24 -9.37 -8.20
C GLU A 80 21.09 -8.48 -8.67
N HIS A 81 21.26 -7.69 -9.73
CA HIS A 81 20.20 -6.86 -10.30
C HIS A 81 19.02 -7.72 -10.76
N LEU A 82 19.31 -8.87 -11.39
CA LEU A 82 18.26 -9.81 -11.81
C LEU A 82 17.49 -10.37 -10.61
N ILE A 83 18.19 -10.83 -9.57
CA ILE A 83 17.55 -11.39 -8.36
C ILE A 83 16.68 -10.35 -7.68
N TRP A 84 17.20 -9.14 -7.44
CA TRP A 84 16.44 -8.06 -6.83
C TRP A 84 15.27 -7.61 -7.71
N GLY A 85 15.45 -7.55 -9.02
CA GLY A 85 14.40 -7.21 -9.99
C GLY A 85 13.25 -8.23 -9.99
N VAL A 86 13.57 -9.53 -9.98
CA VAL A 86 12.58 -10.61 -9.88
C VAL A 86 11.85 -10.57 -8.54
N ALA A 87 12.58 -10.41 -7.43
CA ALA A 87 11.99 -10.31 -6.09
C ALA A 87 11.04 -9.11 -5.98
N SER A 88 11.48 -7.95 -6.47
CA SER A 88 10.68 -6.73 -6.59
C SER A 88 9.37 -6.98 -7.36
N GLY A 89 9.46 -7.56 -8.55
CA GLY A 89 8.28 -7.86 -9.38
C GLY A 89 7.30 -8.79 -8.67
N ALA A 90 7.79 -9.88 -8.09
CA ALA A 90 6.95 -10.84 -7.36
C ALA A 90 6.22 -10.18 -6.17
N LEU A 91 6.93 -9.37 -5.38
CA LEU A 91 6.37 -8.66 -4.24
C LEU A 91 5.37 -7.59 -4.68
N TYR A 92 5.67 -6.86 -5.76
CA TYR A 92 4.77 -5.87 -6.35
C TYR A 92 3.46 -6.48 -6.80
N TYR A 93 3.49 -7.57 -7.59
CA TYR A 93 2.27 -8.22 -8.06
C TYR A 93 1.48 -8.86 -6.93
N THR A 94 2.17 -9.35 -5.89
CA THR A 94 1.52 -9.81 -4.66
C THR A 94 0.78 -8.66 -3.98
N ALA A 95 1.42 -7.50 -3.81
CA ALA A 95 0.80 -6.31 -3.24
C ALA A 95 -0.40 -5.86 -4.08
N ALA A 96 -0.25 -5.77 -5.40
CA ALA A 96 -1.32 -5.40 -6.32
C ALA A 96 -2.51 -6.35 -6.21
N SER A 97 -2.28 -7.67 -6.07
CA SER A 97 -3.36 -8.65 -5.90
C SER A 97 -4.20 -8.38 -4.65
N PHE A 98 -3.57 -8.00 -3.53
CA PHE A 98 -4.28 -7.66 -2.31
C PHE A 98 -5.17 -6.42 -2.47
N ALA A 99 -4.73 -5.41 -3.23
CA ALA A 99 -5.54 -4.22 -3.49
C ALA A 99 -6.70 -4.53 -4.45
N LEU A 100 -6.43 -5.23 -5.55
CA LEU A 100 -7.42 -5.52 -6.60
C LEU A 100 -8.54 -6.43 -6.12
N PHE A 101 -8.22 -7.40 -5.26
CA PHE A 101 -9.19 -8.37 -4.76
C PHE A 101 -9.78 -8.01 -3.39
N ALA A 102 -9.42 -6.85 -2.82
CA ALA A 102 -9.99 -6.39 -1.56
C ALA A 102 -11.51 -6.13 -1.72
N PRO A 103 -12.38 -6.66 -0.84
CA PRO A 103 -13.82 -6.40 -0.92
C PRO A 103 -14.13 -4.90 -0.88
N THR A 104 -15.00 -4.41 -1.77
CA THR A 104 -15.45 -3.00 -1.82
C THR A 104 -16.85 -2.86 -1.24
N PHE A 105 -17.18 -1.68 -0.70
CA PHE A 105 -18.54 -1.33 -0.26
C PHE A 105 -19.19 -0.47 -1.35
N ASP A 106 -20.52 -0.56 -1.51
CA ASP A 106 -21.26 0.14 -2.56
C ASP A 106 -21.34 1.66 -2.30
N GLU A 107 -21.15 2.06 -1.04
CA GLU A 107 -21.01 3.46 -0.64
C GLU A 107 -19.54 3.86 -0.76
N LYS A 108 -19.24 4.68 -1.77
CA LYS A 108 -17.99 5.45 -1.80
C LYS A 108 -18.14 6.58 -0.77
N THR A 109 -17.61 6.37 0.43
CA THR A 109 -17.33 7.47 1.36
C THR A 109 -16.38 8.44 0.69
N GLU A 110 -16.46 9.75 0.99
CA GLU A 110 -15.50 10.72 0.43
C GLU A 110 -14.08 10.21 0.67
N GLU A 111 -13.34 9.98 -0.42
CA GLU A 111 -12.01 9.40 -0.36
C GLU A 111 -11.05 10.40 0.29
N GLU A 112 -10.37 9.97 1.35
CA GLU A 112 -9.33 10.75 2.01
C GLU A 112 -8.31 11.27 0.97
N ARG A 113 -7.81 12.49 1.17
CA ARG A 113 -6.97 13.18 0.19
C ARG A 113 -5.70 12.39 -0.19
N SER A 114 -5.15 11.56 0.69
CA SER A 114 -4.00 10.70 0.34
C SER A 114 -4.38 9.54 -0.59
N LEU A 115 -5.57 8.97 -0.43
CA LEU A 115 -6.07 7.89 -1.29
C LEU A 115 -6.13 8.36 -2.75
N ASN A 116 -6.57 9.60 -2.98
CA ASN A 116 -6.57 10.26 -4.28
C ASN A 116 -5.16 10.38 -4.90
N TRP A 117 -4.12 10.69 -4.10
CA TRP A 117 -2.75 10.79 -4.62
C TRP A 117 -2.14 9.41 -4.90
N HIS A 118 -2.40 8.42 -4.05
CA HIS A 118 -1.98 7.05 -4.29
C HIS A 118 -2.60 6.50 -5.59
N GLU A 119 -3.90 6.71 -5.81
CA GLU A 119 -4.58 6.26 -7.03
C GLU A 119 -3.98 6.92 -8.28
N ARG A 120 -3.72 8.23 -8.24
CA ARG A 120 -3.07 8.95 -9.35
C ARG A 120 -1.67 8.40 -9.63
N LEU A 121 -0.90 8.10 -8.59
CA LEU A 121 0.43 7.52 -8.73
C LEU A 121 0.37 6.06 -9.20
N ALA A 122 -0.70 5.31 -8.87
CA ALA A 122 -0.93 3.96 -9.37
C ALA A 122 -1.07 3.90 -10.89
N TRP A 123 -1.63 4.94 -11.51
CA TRP A 123 -1.65 5.08 -12.97
C TRP A 123 -0.28 5.32 -13.60
N VAL A 124 0.75 5.65 -12.82
CA VAL A 124 2.12 5.83 -13.28
C VAL A 124 2.97 4.61 -12.92
N HIS A 125 3.06 4.23 -11.65
CA HIS A 125 3.88 3.10 -11.24
C HIS A 125 3.31 1.77 -11.74
N GLY A 126 1.98 1.63 -11.89
CA GLY A 126 1.34 0.43 -12.43
C GLY A 126 1.87 0.02 -13.81
N PRO A 127 1.69 0.88 -14.83
CA PRO A 127 2.24 0.64 -16.16
C PRO A 127 3.77 0.51 -16.17
N ALA A 128 4.49 1.30 -15.39
CA ALA A 128 5.94 1.21 -15.32
C ALA A 128 6.42 -0.15 -14.78
N MET A 129 5.76 -0.70 -13.77
CA MET A 129 6.06 -2.01 -13.18
C MET A 129 5.71 -3.18 -14.11
N LEU A 130 4.89 -2.95 -15.13
CA LEU A 130 4.67 -3.90 -16.21
C LEU A 130 5.73 -3.77 -17.31
N LEU A 131 6.02 -2.54 -17.75
CA LEU A 131 6.89 -2.28 -18.89
C LEU A 131 8.38 -2.50 -18.57
N ALA A 132 8.86 -2.06 -17.40
CA ALA A 132 10.27 -2.14 -17.04
C ALA A 132 10.80 -3.59 -17.04
N PRO A 133 10.13 -4.59 -16.42
CA PRO A 133 10.59 -5.98 -16.47
C PRO A 133 10.60 -6.56 -17.89
N ILE A 134 9.62 -6.21 -18.74
CA ILE A 134 9.57 -6.67 -20.14
C ILE A 134 10.79 -6.12 -20.90
N LEU A 135 11.07 -4.82 -20.78
CA LEU A 135 12.22 -4.21 -21.43
C LEU A 135 13.55 -4.75 -20.88
N GLY A 136 13.62 -5.01 -19.58
CA GLY A 136 14.79 -5.64 -18.94
C GLY A 136 15.02 -7.06 -19.46
N TYR A 137 13.95 -7.84 -19.63
CA TYR A 137 14.04 -9.17 -20.24
C TYR A 137 14.52 -9.12 -21.70
N ILE A 138 14.01 -8.18 -22.50
CA ILE A 138 14.47 -8.00 -23.90
C ILE A 138 15.95 -7.59 -23.93
N ALA A 139 16.36 -6.66 -23.06
CA ALA A 139 17.75 -6.25 -22.93
C ALA A 139 18.65 -7.44 -22.54
N HIS A 140 18.20 -8.27 -21.60
CA HIS A 140 18.92 -9.46 -21.17
C HIS A 140 19.08 -10.49 -22.29
N GLN A 141 18.04 -10.71 -23.10
CA GLN A 141 18.13 -11.64 -24.22
C GLN A 141 19.09 -11.12 -25.31
N LYS A 142 19.07 -9.82 -25.61
CA LYS A 142 20.04 -9.21 -26.53
C LYS A 142 21.47 -9.34 -26.02
N TYR A 143 21.69 -9.08 -24.73
CA TYR A 143 23.00 -9.26 -24.10
C TYR A 143 23.50 -10.69 -24.25
N LYS A 144 22.66 -11.68 -23.95
CA LYS A 144 22.99 -13.11 -24.12
C LYS A 144 23.27 -13.52 -25.56
N ASN A 145 22.69 -12.83 -26.53
CA ASN A 145 22.90 -13.07 -27.96
C ASN A 145 24.08 -12.26 -28.54
N HIS A 146 24.83 -11.51 -27.70
CA HIS A 146 25.86 -10.58 -28.14
C HIS A 146 25.36 -9.49 -29.11
N GLU A 147 24.08 -9.14 -29.00
CA GLU A 147 23.45 -8.07 -29.77
C GLU A 147 23.60 -6.73 -29.06
N THR A 148 23.74 -5.65 -29.83
CA THR A 148 23.76 -4.30 -29.27
C THR A 148 22.35 -3.82 -28.93
N LEU A 149 22.22 -3.10 -27.81
CA LEU A 149 20.99 -2.39 -27.46
C LEU A 149 20.82 -1.22 -28.44
N THR A 150 19.77 -1.23 -29.25
CA THR A 150 19.56 -0.26 -30.34
C THR A 150 18.16 0.35 -30.33
N GLY A 151 17.21 -0.22 -29.60
CA GLY A 151 15.81 0.19 -29.59
C GLY A 151 15.24 0.53 -28.21
N ILE A 152 13.97 0.17 -28.01
CA ILE A 152 13.16 0.48 -26.83
C ILE A 152 13.70 -0.16 -25.54
N GLU A 153 14.51 -1.21 -25.64
CA GLU A 153 15.16 -1.87 -24.51
C GLU A 153 16.07 -0.92 -23.72
N LYS A 154 16.65 0.11 -24.36
CA LYS A 154 17.40 1.19 -23.68
C LYS A 154 16.55 1.98 -22.69
N GLN A 155 15.23 2.00 -22.88
CA GLN A 155 14.30 2.71 -22.03
C GLN A 155 14.02 1.99 -20.71
N HIS A 156 14.52 0.75 -20.53
CA HIS A 156 14.39 0.02 -19.26
C HIS A 156 14.80 0.91 -18.08
N ARG A 157 15.98 1.54 -18.11
CA ARG A 157 16.47 2.42 -17.03
C ARG A 157 15.54 3.61 -16.79
N GLY A 158 15.08 4.27 -17.85
CA GLY A 158 14.19 5.42 -17.75
C GLY A 158 12.83 5.07 -17.15
N ILE A 159 12.19 4.01 -17.65
CA ILE A 159 10.88 3.55 -17.18
C ILE A 159 10.99 2.96 -15.78
N ALA A 160 12.06 2.21 -15.47
CA ALA A 160 12.32 1.67 -14.13
C ALA A 160 12.49 2.81 -13.11
N SER A 161 13.24 3.86 -13.47
CA SER A 161 13.45 5.02 -12.60
C SER A 161 12.15 5.78 -12.35
N LEU A 162 11.33 6.00 -13.39
CA LEU A 162 10.02 6.63 -13.26
C LEU A 162 9.08 5.80 -12.38
N GLY A 163 9.04 4.49 -12.61
CA GLY A 163 8.26 3.55 -11.80
C GLY A 163 8.69 3.55 -10.34
N TYR A 164 9.99 3.47 -10.08
CA TYR A 164 10.55 3.51 -8.73
C TYR A 164 10.21 4.80 -7.99
N LEU A 165 10.43 5.97 -8.60
CA LEU A 165 10.12 7.24 -7.97
C LEU A 165 8.62 7.42 -7.71
N SER A 166 7.78 7.01 -8.66
CA SER A 166 6.32 7.05 -8.50
C SER A 166 5.85 6.09 -7.40
N PHE A 167 6.41 4.88 -7.33
CA PHE A 167 6.09 3.91 -6.30
C PHE A 167 6.54 4.39 -4.91
N LEU A 168 7.75 4.94 -4.80
CA LEU A 168 8.26 5.54 -3.57
C LEU A 168 7.36 6.70 -3.12
N ALA A 169 6.95 7.58 -4.03
CA ALA A 169 6.02 8.66 -3.71
C ALA A 169 4.68 8.11 -3.21
N ALA A 170 4.15 7.05 -3.82
CA ALA A 170 2.88 6.42 -3.42
C ALA A 170 2.98 5.75 -2.04
N ALA A 171 4.13 5.17 -1.72
CA ALA A 171 4.43 4.62 -0.39
C ALA A 171 4.50 5.72 0.69
N ILE A 172 5.01 6.90 0.33
CA ILE A 172 5.07 8.06 1.23
C ILE A 172 3.67 8.62 1.48
N THR A 173 2.80 8.73 0.47
CA THR A 173 1.46 9.30 0.67
C THR A 173 0.65 8.50 1.70
N ILE A 174 0.71 7.17 1.64
CA ILE A 174 -0.01 6.29 2.57
C ILE A 174 0.64 6.18 3.97
N SER A 175 1.80 6.79 4.18
CA SER A 175 2.53 6.78 5.46
C SER A 175 2.15 7.93 6.40
N PHE A 176 1.42 8.94 5.92
CA PHE A 176 1.11 10.15 6.67
C PHE A 176 -0.36 10.32 7.08
N ASP A 177 -1.24 9.39 6.69
CA ASP A 177 -2.64 9.39 7.11
C ASP A 177 -2.82 8.37 8.25
N PHE A 178 -2.91 8.89 9.49
CA PHE A 178 -3.23 8.18 10.74
C PHE A 178 -4.37 8.87 11.48
#